data_AF-A0AAU2QPJ1-F1
#
_entry.id   AF-A0AAU2QPJ1-F1
#
_cell.length_a   1.000
_cell.length_b   1.000
_cell.length_c   1.000
_cell.angle_alpha   90.00
_cell.angle_beta   90.00
_cell.angle_gamma   90.00
#
_symmetry.space_group_name_H-M   'P 1'
#
loop_
_entity.id
_entity.type
_entity.pdbx_description
1 polymer ?
#
loop_
_entity_poly.entity_id
_entity_poly.type
_entity_poly.pdbx_seq_one_letter_code
_entity_poly.pdbx_strand_id
1 'polypeptide(L)'
;MRRISLMPIAALTAACGLALAGCGTERAADASARTEVDRVQPGSSASPTPRSDPADDESGDSEFLAFMMLLNTVAEPCLPELPTAVPPEESEAMEEIPSDAPLPDELPLPDEPPPTSEPRDPEEAFQEIELSSVEKCDADQHAGRITKALAAGPADPAPGDVATVLRGLGYLDERIDGPQRARDGVEFTLDLRVMGGSLCLSGTTNGTKTTIEPYGADVEVDCTQVRR
;
A
#
# COMPACT_ATOMS: atom_id res chain seq x y z
N MET A 1 28.60 16.56 -38.95
CA MET A 1 28.81 17.95 -38.52
C MET A 1 27.52 18.74 -38.68
N ARG A 2 26.74 18.93 -37.61
CA ARG A 2 25.66 19.92 -37.55
C ARG A 2 25.80 20.70 -36.24
N ARG A 3 25.63 22.01 -36.38
CA ARG A 3 26.10 23.06 -35.48
C ARG A 3 25.18 23.22 -34.27
N ILE A 4 25.84 23.56 -33.17
CA ILE A 4 25.34 23.95 -31.86
C ILE A 4 24.46 25.22 -31.97
N SER A 5 23.38 25.27 -31.21
CA SER A 5 22.82 26.55 -30.73
C SER A 5 22.53 26.42 -29.24
N LEU A 6 23.42 27.02 -28.44
CA LEU A 6 23.22 27.33 -27.02
C LEU A 6 22.39 28.62 -26.95
N MET A 7 21.35 28.63 -26.14
CA MET A 7 20.75 29.88 -25.64
C MET A 7 20.96 29.98 -24.12
N PRO A 8 21.36 31.18 -23.62
CA PRO A 8 21.67 31.39 -22.22
C PRO A 8 20.49 31.96 -21.39
N ILE A 9 20.48 31.57 -20.11
CA ILE A 9 20.21 32.39 -18.90
C ILE A 9 18.83 33.07 -18.76
N ALA A 10 18.10 32.69 -17.71
CA ALA A 10 17.73 33.62 -16.63
C ALA A 10 17.21 32.85 -15.40
N ALA A 11 18.07 32.72 -14.39
CA ALA A 11 17.69 32.32 -13.04
C ALA A 11 16.97 33.48 -12.35
N LEU A 12 15.82 33.19 -11.72
CA LEU A 12 15.11 34.12 -10.86
C LEU A 12 14.93 33.45 -9.50
N THR A 13 15.95 33.62 -8.66
CA THR A 13 15.92 33.28 -7.24
C THR A 13 15.16 34.36 -6.49
N ALA A 14 13.96 34.05 -6.01
CA ALA A 14 13.26 34.84 -5.00
C ALA A 14 13.33 34.09 -3.67
N ALA A 15 14.27 34.49 -2.81
CA ALA A 15 14.36 34.05 -1.44
C ALA A 15 13.37 34.85 -0.58
N CYS A 16 12.38 34.18 0.01
CA CYS A 16 11.60 34.72 1.12
C CYS A 16 11.85 33.85 2.34
N GLY A 17 12.71 34.35 3.23
CA GLY A 17 12.84 33.83 4.58
C GLY A 17 11.71 34.34 5.47
N LEU A 18 11.07 33.45 6.21
CA LEU A 18 10.28 33.78 7.38
C LEU A 18 10.86 33.01 8.55
N ALA A 19 11.58 33.74 9.40
CA ALA A 19 11.99 33.29 10.71
C ALA A 19 10.80 33.39 11.66
N LEU A 20 10.34 32.26 12.20
CA LEU A 20 9.48 32.23 13.38
C LEU A 20 10.37 31.99 14.61
N ALA A 21 10.66 33.07 15.32
CA ALA A 21 11.16 33.04 16.67
C ALA A 21 9.98 32.71 17.61
N GLY A 22 9.97 31.50 18.16
CA GLY A 22 9.09 31.10 19.25
C GLY A 22 9.86 31.02 20.57
N CYS A 23 9.71 32.05 21.41
CA CYS A 23 9.84 32.00 22.88
C CYS A 23 8.93 30.88 23.42
N GLY A 24 9.22 30.11 24.47
CA GLY A 24 10.22 30.13 25.53
C GLY A 24 9.62 29.31 26.69
N THR A 25 10.44 28.65 27.50
CA THR A 25 10.35 28.70 28.97
C THR A 25 11.66 28.15 29.53
N GLU A 26 12.45 29.06 30.09
CA GLU A 26 13.55 28.73 30.98
C GLU A 26 12.97 28.15 32.28
N ARG A 27 13.54 27.03 32.75
CA ARG A 27 13.49 26.70 34.17
C ARG A 27 14.92 26.55 34.66
N ALA A 28 15.43 27.64 35.23
CA ALA A 28 16.56 27.61 36.13
C ALA A 28 16.16 26.86 37.41
N ALA A 29 16.96 25.89 37.80
CA ALA A 29 17.15 25.54 39.21
C ALA A 29 18.66 25.49 39.44
N ASP A 30 19.09 26.44 40.25
CA ASP A 30 20.46 26.79 40.57
C ASP A 30 21.19 25.75 41.45
N ALA A 31 22.47 25.62 41.12
CA ALA A 31 23.65 25.64 42.00
C ALA A 31 23.83 24.63 43.15
N SER A 32 24.85 23.77 42.97
CA SER A 32 26.04 23.58 43.83
C SER A 32 26.44 22.10 43.84
N ALA A 33 27.69 21.66 43.82
CA ALA A 33 29.00 22.28 43.67
C ALA A 33 30.02 21.12 43.59
N ARG A 34 31.16 21.37 42.92
CA ARG A 34 32.52 20.88 43.26
C ARG A 34 32.90 19.40 43.04
N THR A 35 33.94 19.28 42.19
CA THR A 35 35.16 18.45 42.29
C THR A 35 35.05 16.93 42.48
N GLU A 36 35.38 16.21 41.40
CA GLU A 36 36.47 15.21 41.31
C GLU A 36 36.99 14.63 42.64
N VAL A 37 36.70 13.34 42.91
CA VAL A 37 37.66 12.24 43.18
C VAL A 37 36.94 10.87 43.04
N ASP A 38 37.59 9.99 42.29
CA ASP A 38 37.54 8.52 42.23
C ASP A 38 36.84 7.72 43.37
N ARG A 39 35.87 6.86 43.00
CA ARG A 39 35.66 5.53 43.64
C ARG A 39 34.72 4.62 42.81
N VAL A 40 35.19 3.39 42.57
CA VAL A 40 34.49 2.26 41.93
C VAL A 40 33.54 1.55 42.91
N GLN A 41 32.26 1.30 42.54
CA GLN A 41 31.56 0.00 42.52
C GLN A 41 30.02 0.11 42.34
N PRO A 42 29.34 -0.95 41.85
CA PRO A 42 28.10 -0.87 41.09
C PRO A 42 26.84 -1.07 41.96
N GLY A 43 25.75 -0.46 41.52
CA GLY A 43 24.41 -0.71 42.05
C GLY A 43 23.37 -0.22 41.07
N SER A 44 22.87 -1.13 40.23
CA SER A 44 21.69 -0.94 39.41
C SER A 44 20.55 -0.35 40.22
N SER A 45 20.15 0.87 39.89
CA SER A 45 18.79 1.36 40.18
C SER A 45 18.10 1.53 38.84
N ALA A 46 17.33 0.50 38.49
CA ALA A 46 16.38 0.57 37.40
C ALA A 46 15.30 1.59 37.79
N SER A 47 15.23 2.69 37.04
CA SER A 47 14.02 3.52 37.01
C SER A 47 12.88 2.65 36.46
N PRO A 48 11.68 2.65 37.08
CA PRO A 48 10.53 1.99 36.48
C PRO A 48 10.17 2.75 35.21
N THR A 49 10.39 2.13 34.06
CA THR A 49 9.71 2.51 32.82
C THR A 49 8.20 2.49 33.08
N PRO A 50 7.44 3.51 32.66
CA PRO A 50 6.00 3.43 32.64
C PRO A 50 5.63 2.21 31.79
N ARG A 51 4.87 1.31 32.40
CA ARG A 51 4.25 0.18 31.71
C ARG A 51 3.27 0.79 30.72
N SER A 52 3.56 0.71 29.42
CA SER A 52 2.57 1.04 28.40
C SER A 52 1.36 0.15 28.63
N ASP A 53 0.21 0.78 28.88
CA ASP A 53 -1.08 0.11 28.95
C ASP A 53 -1.35 -0.62 27.62
N PRO A 54 -1.91 -1.84 27.61
CA PRO A 54 -2.22 -2.59 26.40
C PRO A 54 -3.49 -2.10 25.70
N ALA A 55 -3.82 -0.81 25.77
CA ALA A 55 -5.06 -0.24 25.25
C ALA A 55 -4.91 0.49 23.90
N ASP A 56 -3.69 0.59 23.36
CA ASP A 56 -3.41 1.32 22.11
C ASP A 56 -3.41 0.44 20.84
N ASP A 57 -3.95 -0.77 20.89
CA ASP A 57 -4.07 -1.66 19.71
C ASP A 57 -5.30 -1.35 18.82
N GLU A 58 -6.07 -0.29 19.12
CA GLU A 58 -7.21 0.14 18.28
C GLU A 58 -6.77 0.95 17.04
N SER A 59 -5.51 1.43 17.00
CA SER A 59 -4.99 2.23 15.87
C SER A 59 -4.91 1.41 14.58
N GLY A 60 -4.50 0.14 14.67
CA GLY A 60 -4.29 -0.72 13.50
C GLY A 60 -5.57 -0.93 12.68
N ASP A 61 -6.71 -1.07 13.36
CA ASP A 61 -8.01 -1.23 12.69
C ASP A 61 -8.39 0.02 11.89
N SER A 62 -8.08 1.21 12.42
CA SER A 62 -8.38 2.47 11.75
C SER A 62 -7.51 2.71 10.50
N GLU A 63 -6.22 2.38 10.57
CA GLU A 63 -5.28 2.49 9.45
C GLU A 63 -5.61 1.48 8.35
N PHE A 64 -5.98 0.25 8.75
CA PHE A 64 -6.44 -0.77 7.81
C PHE A 64 -7.73 -0.36 7.08
N LEU A 65 -8.72 0.20 7.79
CA LEU A 65 -9.94 0.70 7.15
C LEU A 65 -9.67 1.86 6.19
N ALA A 66 -8.75 2.78 6.55
CA ALA A 66 -8.32 3.85 5.67
C ALA A 66 -7.62 3.31 4.40
N PHE A 67 -6.81 2.27 4.55
CA PHE A 67 -6.18 1.57 3.42
C PHE A 67 -7.23 0.89 2.52
N MET A 68 -8.20 0.17 3.08
CA MET A 68 -9.29 -0.43 2.30
C MET A 68 -10.11 0.62 1.54
N MET A 69 -10.36 1.78 2.16
CA MET A 69 -11.01 2.91 1.50
C MET A 69 -10.15 3.48 0.37
N LEU A 70 -8.84 3.62 0.58
CA LEU A 70 -7.88 4.03 -0.45
C LEU A 70 -7.96 3.11 -1.66
N LEU A 71 -7.85 1.80 -1.46
CA LEU A 71 -7.89 0.82 -2.56
C LEU A 71 -9.21 0.93 -3.35
N ASN A 72 -10.34 0.99 -2.65
CA ASN A 72 -11.64 1.13 -3.29
C ASN A 72 -11.77 2.43 -4.10
N THR A 73 -11.31 3.56 -3.55
CA THR A 73 -11.35 4.86 -4.25
C THR A 73 -10.43 4.89 -5.47
N VAL A 74 -9.29 4.20 -5.43
CA VAL A 74 -8.37 4.14 -6.57
C VAL A 74 -8.90 3.21 -7.66
N ALA A 75 -9.55 2.11 -7.29
CA ALA A 75 -10.12 1.13 -8.19
C ALA A 75 -11.52 1.49 -8.75
N GLU A 76 -12.23 2.45 -8.14
CA GLU A 76 -13.56 2.91 -8.59
C GLU A 76 -13.69 3.14 -10.12
N PRO A 77 -12.77 3.86 -10.79
CA PRO A 77 -12.84 4.05 -12.25
C PRO A 77 -12.58 2.77 -13.08
N CYS A 78 -12.13 1.69 -12.45
CA CYS A 78 -11.80 0.42 -13.10
C CYS A 78 -12.93 -0.61 -13.02
N LEU A 79 -13.99 -0.33 -12.24
CA LEU A 79 -15.13 -1.21 -12.14
C LEU A 79 -15.95 -1.14 -13.45
N PRO A 80 -16.34 -2.30 -14.02
CA PRO A 80 -17.23 -2.30 -15.15
C PRO A 80 -18.55 -1.64 -14.74
N GLU A 81 -19.11 -0.79 -15.60
CA GLU A 81 -20.48 -0.31 -15.41
C GLU A 81 -21.40 -1.53 -15.35
N LEU A 82 -22.00 -1.75 -14.18
CA LEU A 82 -23.03 -2.78 -14.05
C LEU A 82 -24.10 -2.45 -15.09
N PRO A 83 -24.54 -3.42 -15.91
CA PRO A 83 -25.62 -3.15 -16.84
C PRO A 83 -26.79 -2.61 -16.03
N THR A 84 -27.19 -1.37 -16.33
CA THR A 84 -28.40 -0.76 -15.78
C THR A 84 -29.49 -1.80 -15.95
N ALA A 85 -29.99 -2.34 -14.82
CA ALA A 85 -31.06 -3.30 -14.84
C ALA A 85 -32.18 -2.69 -15.67
N VAL A 86 -32.38 -3.23 -16.87
CA VAL A 86 -33.55 -2.92 -17.66
C VAL A 86 -34.71 -3.29 -16.73
N PRO A 87 -35.63 -2.36 -16.41
CA PRO A 87 -36.80 -2.70 -15.62
C PRO A 87 -37.41 -3.96 -16.24
N PRO A 88 -37.80 -4.98 -15.47
CA PRO A 88 -38.45 -6.14 -16.04
C PRO A 88 -39.64 -5.62 -16.84
N GLU A 89 -39.57 -5.72 -18.17
CA GLU A 89 -40.72 -5.43 -18.99
C GLU A 89 -41.81 -6.37 -18.52
N GLU A 90 -42.92 -5.74 -18.17
CA GLU A 90 -44.08 -6.32 -17.53
C GLU A 90 -44.52 -7.55 -18.33
N SER A 91 -44.11 -8.73 -17.85
CA SER A 91 -44.58 -10.00 -18.38
C SER A 91 -45.99 -10.21 -17.83
N GLU A 92 -46.95 -9.54 -18.45
CA GLU A 92 -48.36 -9.86 -18.31
C GLU A 92 -48.59 -11.27 -18.86
N ALA A 93 -48.56 -12.27 -17.98
CA ALA A 93 -49.35 -13.50 -18.11
C ALA A 93 -49.38 -14.20 -16.76
N MET A 94 -50.39 -13.84 -15.96
CA MET A 94 -50.94 -14.69 -14.92
C MET A 94 -51.48 -15.95 -15.62
N GLU A 95 -50.66 -17.00 -15.69
CA GLU A 95 -51.16 -18.35 -15.97
C GLU A 95 -51.41 -19.01 -14.60
N GLU A 96 -52.70 -19.18 -14.26
CA GLU A 96 -53.13 -19.92 -13.09
C GLU A 96 -52.49 -21.30 -13.11
N ILE A 97 -51.64 -21.58 -12.12
CA ILE A 97 -51.12 -22.92 -11.86
C ILE A 97 -52.32 -23.75 -11.34
N PRO A 98 -52.76 -24.83 -12.03
CA PRO A 98 -53.70 -25.75 -11.45
C PRO A 98 -53.04 -26.40 -10.23
N SER A 99 -53.61 -26.15 -9.05
CA SER A 99 -53.14 -26.66 -7.76
C SER A 99 -53.53 -28.13 -7.58
N ASP A 100 -53.03 -29.00 -8.45
CA ASP A 100 -53.15 -30.46 -8.29
C ASP A 100 -52.07 -31.19 -9.11
N ALA A 101 -50.83 -31.12 -8.62
CA ALA A 101 -49.74 -31.98 -9.08
C ALA A 101 -49.12 -32.67 -7.86
N PRO A 102 -48.97 -34.01 -7.86
CA PRO A 102 -48.35 -34.72 -6.75
C PRO A 102 -46.89 -34.27 -6.62
N LEU A 103 -46.47 -34.02 -5.38
CA LEU A 103 -45.09 -33.73 -4.99
C LEU A 103 -44.15 -34.74 -5.69
N PRO A 104 -43.19 -34.30 -6.51
CA PRO A 104 -42.15 -35.20 -6.96
C PRO A 104 -41.32 -35.61 -5.73
N ASP A 105 -41.16 -36.92 -5.57
CA ASP A 105 -40.22 -37.54 -4.64
C ASP A 105 -38.89 -36.78 -4.64
N GLU A 106 -38.34 -36.60 -3.44
CA GLU A 106 -37.03 -36.04 -3.16
C GLU A 106 -36.02 -36.48 -4.22
N LEU A 107 -35.58 -35.53 -5.05
CA LEU A 107 -34.42 -35.75 -5.90
C LEU A 107 -33.24 -36.01 -4.95
N PRO A 108 -32.58 -37.17 -5.02
CA PRO A 108 -31.36 -37.38 -4.26
C PRO A 108 -30.38 -36.28 -4.69
N LEU A 109 -29.99 -35.44 -3.73
CA LEU A 109 -28.88 -34.52 -3.91
C LEU A 109 -27.70 -35.36 -4.41
N PRO A 110 -27.10 -35.05 -5.57
CA PRO A 110 -25.86 -35.70 -5.93
C PRO A 110 -24.89 -35.44 -4.77
N ASP A 111 -24.30 -36.51 -4.23
CA ASP A 111 -23.14 -36.42 -3.36
C ASP A 111 -22.04 -35.73 -4.17
N GLU A 112 -21.99 -34.40 -4.15
CA GLU A 112 -20.86 -33.65 -4.69
C GLU A 112 -19.67 -34.06 -3.82
N PRO A 113 -18.66 -34.75 -4.38
CA PRO A 113 -17.45 -35.01 -3.63
C PRO A 113 -16.90 -33.64 -3.18
N PRO A 114 -16.34 -33.54 -1.96
CA PRO A 114 -15.71 -32.30 -1.52
C PRO A 114 -14.74 -31.85 -2.62
N PRO A 115 -14.64 -30.55 -2.93
CA PRO A 115 -13.74 -30.07 -3.96
C PRO A 115 -12.36 -30.63 -3.62
N THR A 116 -11.91 -31.57 -4.43
CA THR A 116 -10.58 -32.14 -4.32
C THR A 116 -9.70 -31.07 -4.94
N SER A 117 -9.36 -30.05 -4.16
CA SER A 117 -8.21 -29.22 -4.45
C SER A 117 -7.01 -30.16 -4.35
N GLU A 118 -6.63 -30.74 -5.49
CA GLU A 118 -5.34 -31.42 -5.61
C GLU A 118 -4.28 -30.48 -5.04
N PRO A 119 -3.32 -30.99 -4.23
CA PRO A 119 -2.24 -30.15 -3.73
C PRO A 119 -1.54 -29.50 -4.92
N ARG A 120 -1.63 -28.17 -4.99
CA ARG A 120 -0.97 -27.40 -6.04
C ARG A 120 0.54 -27.59 -5.87
N ASP A 121 1.26 -27.68 -6.98
CA ASP A 121 2.71 -27.73 -6.93
C ASP A 121 3.23 -26.44 -6.28
N PRO A 122 3.98 -26.51 -5.16
CA PRO A 122 4.52 -25.32 -4.51
C PRO A 122 5.37 -24.44 -5.44
N GLU A 123 5.97 -25.02 -6.48
CA GLU A 123 6.74 -24.24 -7.46
C GLU A 123 5.86 -23.31 -8.31
N GLU A 124 4.60 -23.65 -8.54
CA GLU A 124 3.66 -22.80 -9.29
C GLU A 124 3.33 -21.52 -8.54
N ALA A 125 3.28 -21.55 -7.21
CA ALA A 125 2.97 -20.37 -6.40
C ALA A 125 4.00 -19.25 -6.56
N PHE A 126 5.25 -19.59 -6.90
CA PHE A 126 6.32 -18.61 -7.16
C PHE A 126 6.29 -18.03 -8.58
N GLN A 127 5.39 -18.47 -9.46
CA GLN A 127 5.29 -17.93 -10.82
C GLN A 127 4.39 -16.69 -10.83
N GLU A 128 4.69 -15.75 -11.73
CA GLU A 128 3.81 -14.61 -11.96
C GLU A 128 2.44 -15.08 -12.46
N ILE A 129 1.38 -14.55 -11.85
CA ILE A 129 -0.01 -14.79 -12.25
C ILE A 129 -0.45 -13.68 -13.20
N GLU A 130 -1.25 -14.03 -14.21
CA GLU A 130 -1.83 -13.04 -15.10
C GLU A 130 -2.87 -12.17 -14.38
N LEU A 131 -2.62 -10.86 -14.35
CA LEU A 131 -3.58 -9.87 -13.83
C LEU A 131 -4.83 -9.78 -14.72
N SER A 132 -5.99 -9.67 -14.08
CA SER A 132 -7.26 -9.35 -14.75
C SER A 132 -7.25 -7.94 -15.37
N SER A 133 -8.22 -7.64 -16.24
CA SER A 133 -8.36 -6.29 -16.81
C SER A 133 -8.63 -5.22 -15.75
N VAL A 134 -9.35 -5.57 -14.68
CA VAL A 134 -9.64 -4.68 -13.56
C VAL A 134 -8.35 -4.40 -12.77
N GLU A 135 -7.58 -5.43 -12.44
CA GLU A 135 -6.29 -5.27 -11.74
C GLU A 135 -5.26 -4.51 -12.57
N LYS A 136 -5.22 -4.72 -13.89
CA LYS A 136 -4.36 -3.92 -14.80
C LYS A 136 -4.74 -2.43 -14.77
N CYS A 137 -6.04 -2.11 -14.76
CA CYS A 137 -6.48 -0.72 -14.63
C CYS A 137 -6.14 -0.14 -13.24
N ASP A 138 -6.38 -0.90 -12.17
CA ASP A 138 -6.10 -0.47 -10.79
C ASP A 138 -4.59 -0.21 -10.59
N ALA A 139 -3.76 -1.10 -11.14
CA ALA A 139 -2.32 -0.93 -11.22
C ALA A 139 -1.91 0.40 -11.87
N ASP A 140 -2.49 0.75 -13.02
CA ASP A 140 -2.20 2.00 -13.71
C ASP A 140 -2.57 3.23 -12.85
N GLN A 141 -3.70 3.17 -12.15
CA GLN A 141 -4.14 4.24 -11.24
C GLN A 141 -3.17 4.42 -10.07
N HIS A 142 -2.79 3.32 -9.41
CA HIS A 142 -1.81 3.36 -8.32
C HIS A 142 -0.43 3.82 -8.81
N ALA A 143 0.06 3.30 -9.92
CA ALA A 143 1.33 3.69 -10.52
C ALA A 143 1.36 5.19 -10.86
N GLY A 144 0.28 5.74 -11.39
CA GLY A 144 0.13 7.17 -11.66
C GLY A 144 0.19 8.02 -10.39
N ARG A 145 -0.53 7.62 -9.34
CA ARG A 145 -0.53 8.31 -8.03
C ARG A 145 0.86 8.32 -7.40
N ILE A 146 1.53 7.16 -7.35
CA ILE A 146 2.87 7.02 -6.77
C ILE A 146 3.89 7.83 -7.56
N THR A 147 3.87 7.71 -8.89
CA THR A 147 4.79 8.44 -9.79
C THR A 147 4.66 9.95 -9.58
N LYS A 148 3.44 10.47 -9.50
CA LYS A 148 3.18 11.89 -9.27
C LYS A 148 3.70 12.36 -7.91
N ALA A 149 3.50 11.57 -6.85
CA ALA A 149 3.94 11.92 -5.51
C ALA A 149 5.46 11.92 -5.39
N LEU A 150 6.13 10.90 -5.93
CA LEU A 150 7.59 10.79 -5.92
C LEU A 150 8.25 11.90 -6.76
N ALA A 151 7.65 12.30 -7.88
CA ALA A 151 8.14 13.41 -8.69
C ALA A 151 8.04 14.78 -8.01
N ALA A 152 7.19 14.93 -6.99
CA ALA A 152 7.11 16.14 -6.17
C ALA A 152 8.14 16.16 -5.02
N GLY A 153 8.83 15.04 -4.79
CA GLY A 153 9.86 14.88 -3.77
C GLY A 153 11.24 15.41 -4.20
N PRO A 154 12.29 15.10 -3.41
CA PRO A 154 13.66 15.50 -3.74
C PRO A 154 14.19 14.78 -4.98
N ALA A 155 15.09 15.45 -5.70
CA ALA A 155 15.95 14.76 -6.66
C ALA A 155 16.95 13.87 -5.89
N ASP A 156 17.10 12.60 -6.29
CA ASP A 156 17.87 11.58 -5.58
C ASP A 156 17.37 11.27 -4.16
N PRO A 157 16.16 10.69 -4.02
CA PRO A 157 15.56 10.39 -2.72
C PRO A 157 16.35 9.31 -1.98
N ALA A 158 16.45 9.44 -0.66
CA ALA A 158 16.86 8.33 0.19
C ALA A 158 15.73 7.30 0.33
N PRO A 159 16.02 6.05 0.70
CA PRO A 159 14.98 5.04 0.90
C PRO A 159 13.89 5.47 1.91
N GLY A 160 14.27 6.17 2.98
CA GLY A 160 13.32 6.72 3.94
C GLY A 160 12.39 7.80 3.36
N ASP A 161 12.85 8.55 2.36
CA ASP A 161 12.01 9.55 1.68
C ASP A 161 10.92 8.85 0.87
N VAL A 162 11.28 7.78 0.13
CA VAL A 162 10.32 6.97 -0.62
C VAL A 162 9.30 6.33 0.31
N ALA A 163 9.74 5.75 1.43
CA ALA A 163 8.85 5.14 2.42
C ALA A 163 7.86 6.17 2.99
N THR A 164 8.36 7.37 3.31
CA THR A 164 7.53 8.47 3.82
C THR A 164 6.50 8.91 2.79
N VAL A 165 6.87 9.01 1.51
CA VAL A 165 5.93 9.36 0.43
C VAL A 165 4.85 8.29 0.28
N LEU A 166 5.22 7.00 0.26
CA LEU A 166 4.27 5.90 0.12
C LEU A 166 3.29 5.85 1.32
N ARG A 167 3.78 5.99 2.55
CA ARG A 167 2.92 6.09 3.73
C ARG A 167 2.00 7.32 3.67
N GLY A 168 2.53 8.45 3.21
CA GLY A 168 1.75 9.68 3.02
C GLY A 168 0.65 9.55 1.97
N LEU A 169 0.73 8.57 1.05
CA LEU A 169 -0.34 8.23 0.12
C LEU A 169 -1.40 7.29 0.71
N GLY A 170 -1.17 6.77 1.91
CA GLY A 170 -2.07 5.86 2.63
C GLY A 170 -1.73 4.37 2.48
N TYR A 171 -0.55 4.04 1.96
CA TYR A 171 -0.07 2.65 1.96
C TYR A 171 0.46 2.25 3.34
N LEU A 172 0.12 1.04 3.78
CA LEU A 172 0.53 0.51 5.08
C LEU A 172 2.00 0.06 5.06
N ASP A 173 2.71 0.25 6.18
CA ASP A 173 4.10 -0.15 6.29
C ASP A 173 4.27 -1.67 6.07
N GLU A 174 3.36 -2.52 6.55
CA GLU A 174 3.42 -3.96 6.31
C GLU A 174 3.17 -4.38 4.85
N ARG A 175 2.61 -3.48 4.03
CA ARG A 175 2.37 -3.72 2.60
C ARG A 175 3.46 -3.12 1.70
N ILE A 176 4.33 -2.29 2.27
CA ILE A 176 5.48 -1.72 1.59
C ILE A 176 6.68 -2.60 1.92
N ASP A 177 7.10 -3.43 0.98
CA ASP A 177 8.42 -4.03 1.08
C ASP A 177 9.45 -2.93 0.87
N GLY A 178 10.16 -2.69 1.97
CA GLY A 178 10.80 -1.43 2.28
C GLY A 178 11.63 -0.90 1.12
N PRO A 179 11.56 0.40 0.83
CA PRO A 179 12.42 0.96 -0.17
C PRO A 179 13.89 0.74 0.18
N GLN A 180 14.73 0.43 -0.81
CA GLN A 180 16.15 0.19 -0.62
C GLN A 180 16.98 0.79 -1.76
N ARG A 181 18.25 1.11 -1.46
CA ARG A 181 19.15 1.64 -2.50
C ARG A 181 19.46 0.55 -3.52
N ALA A 182 19.16 0.85 -4.78
CA ALA A 182 19.56 0.10 -5.95
C ALA A 182 20.63 0.88 -6.74
N ARG A 183 21.12 0.31 -7.85
CA ARG A 183 22.14 0.96 -8.69
C ARG A 183 21.68 2.30 -9.26
N ASP A 184 20.41 2.39 -9.67
CA ASP A 184 19.87 3.52 -10.41
C ASP A 184 18.81 4.32 -9.63
N GLY A 185 18.83 4.22 -8.29
CA GLY A 185 17.91 4.95 -7.41
C GLY A 185 17.50 4.14 -6.18
N VAL A 186 16.23 4.26 -5.81
CA VAL A 186 15.58 3.49 -4.76
C VAL A 186 14.55 2.57 -5.39
N GLU A 187 14.64 1.28 -5.11
CA GLU A 187 13.62 0.30 -5.47
C GLU A 187 12.69 0.04 -4.29
N PHE A 188 11.45 -0.37 -4.57
CA PHE A 188 10.45 -0.73 -3.58
C PHE A 188 9.47 -1.74 -4.18
N THR A 189 8.82 -2.54 -3.34
CA THR A 189 7.71 -3.39 -3.75
C THR A 189 6.48 -3.09 -2.90
N LEU A 190 5.30 -3.13 -3.51
CA LEU A 190 4.03 -2.85 -2.84
C LEU A 190 3.07 -4.02 -3.04
N ASP A 191 2.57 -4.54 -1.93
CA ASP A 191 1.53 -5.57 -1.91
C ASP A 191 0.15 -4.91 -1.83
N LEU A 192 -0.60 -4.97 -2.93
CA LEU A 192 -1.96 -4.43 -3.03
C LEU A 192 -3.03 -5.53 -2.98
N ARG A 193 -2.64 -6.75 -2.61
CA ARG A 193 -3.57 -7.88 -2.56
C ARG A 193 -4.54 -7.71 -1.40
N VAL A 194 -5.81 -7.55 -1.74
CA VAL A 194 -6.94 -7.57 -0.82
C VAL A 194 -8.08 -8.39 -1.41
N MET A 195 -8.87 -9.03 -0.54
CA MET A 195 -10.10 -9.76 -0.92
C MET A 195 -9.90 -10.77 -2.07
N GLY A 196 -8.74 -11.43 -2.13
CA GLY A 196 -8.44 -12.42 -3.18
C GLY A 196 -7.83 -11.85 -4.47
N GLY A 197 -7.49 -10.56 -4.50
CA GLY A 197 -6.69 -9.98 -5.58
C GLY A 197 -5.25 -10.49 -5.59
N SER A 198 -4.58 -10.34 -6.73
CA SER A 198 -3.22 -10.84 -6.99
C SER A 198 -2.20 -9.71 -7.21
N LEU A 199 -2.64 -8.45 -7.18
CA LEU A 199 -1.84 -7.31 -7.60
C LEU A 199 -0.67 -6.96 -6.66
N CYS A 200 0.54 -7.00 -7.21
CA CYS A 200 1.75 -6.41 -6.64
C CYS A 200 2.32 -5.35 -7.59
N LEU A 201 3.05 -4.36 -7.05
CA LEU A 201 3.79 -3.36 -7.83
C LEU A 201 5.27 -3.39 -7.48
N SER A 202 6.14 -3.39 -8.48
CA SER A 202 7.60 -3.24 -8.33
C SER A 202 8.00 -1.88 -8.88
N GLY A 203 8.61 -1.03 -8.06
CA GLY A 203 8.97 0.33 -8.44
C GLY A 203 10.45 0.61 -8.31
N THR A 204 10.94 1.53 -9.15
CA THR A 204 12.25 2.16 -8.99
C THR A 204 12.13 3.66 -9.24
N THR A 205 12.74 4.48 -8.39
CA THR A 205 12.78 5.94 -8.57
C THR A 205 14.14 6.52 -8.24
N ASN A 206 14.55 7.54 -8.99
CA ASN A 206 15.70 8.40 -8.64
C ASN A 206 15.25 9.85 -8.36
N GLY A 207 13.96 10.05 -8.09
CA GLY A 207 13.34 11.37 -7.88
C GLY A 207 13.05 12.12 -9.18
N THR A 208 13.79 11.88 -10.25
CA THR A 208 13.54 12.51 -11.57
C THR A 208 12.74 11.62 -12.51
N LYS A 209 12.93 10.30 -12.40
CA LYS A 209 12.21 9.28 -13.14
C LYS A 209 11.76 8.22 -12.17
N THR A 210 10.51 7.81 -12.32
CA THR A 210 9.93 6.67 -11.61
C THR A 210 9.42 5.68 -12.65
N THR A 211 9.76 4.42 -12.49
CA THR A 211 9.21 3.29 -13.24
C THR A 211 8.48 2.40 -12.24
N ILE A 212 7.27 1.97 -12.58
CA ILE A 212 6.48 1.04 -11.77
C ILE A 212 5.93 -0.02 -12.71
N GLU A 213 6.14 -1.28 -12.36
CA GLU A 213 5.71 -2.44 -13.12
C GLU A 213 4.75 -3.28 -12.27
N PRO A 214 3.50 -3.47 -12.72
CA PRO A 214 2.56 -4.36 -12.06
C PRO A 214 2.79 -5.81 -12.44
N TYR A 215 2.48 -6.71 -11.51
CA TYR A 215 2.54 -8.15 -11.72
C TYR A 215 1.59 -8.88 -10.75
N GLY A 216 1.21 -10.10 -11.09
CA GLY A 216 0.38 -10.94 -10.23
C GLY A 216 1.22 -11.87 -9.35
N ALA A 217 0.82 -12.03 -8.10
CA ALA A 217 1.40 -12.97 -7.15
C ALA A 217 0.34 -13.88 -6.54
N ASP A 218 0.68 -15.15 -6.33
CA ASP A 218 -0.15 -16.04 -5.52
C ASP A 218 -0.18 -15.53 -4.07
N VAL A 219 -1.29 -15.75 -3.36
CA VAL A 219 -1.45 -15.36 -1.95
C VAL A 219 -0.49 -16.10 -1.02
N GLU A 220 0.04 -17.25 -1.46
CA GLU A 220 0.96 -18.09 -0.69
C GLU A 220 2.41 -17.58 -0.70
N VAL A 221 2.76 -16.63 -1.58
CA VAL A 221 4.13 -16.09 -1.71
C VAL A 221 4.18 -14.59 -1.50
N ASP A 222 5.31 -14.09 -1.01
CA ASP A 222 5.54 -12.65 -0.93
C ASP A 222 5.73 -12.06 -2.34
N CYS A 223 5.26 -10.83 -2.56
CA CYS A 223 5.44 -10.13 -3.83
C CYS A 223 6.92 -10.11 -4.28
N THR A 224 7.87 -10.05 -3.35
CA THR A 224 9.32 -10.02 -3.64
C THR A 224 9.90 -11.37 -4.09
N GLN A 225 9.18 -12.47 -3.89
CA GLN A 225 9.62 -13.83 -4.19
C GLN A 225 9.09 -14.35 -5.54
N VAL A 226 8.20 -13.60 -6.19
CA VAL A 226 7.66 -13.96 -7.50
C VAL A 226 8.76 -13.91 -8.57
N ARG A 227 8.84 -14.99 -9.35
CA ARG A 227 9.76 -15.13 -10.48
C ARG A 227 9.14 -14.45 -11.71
N ARG A 228 9.81 -13.41 -12.19
CA ARG A 228 9.42 -12.55 -13.33
C ARG A 228 10.51 -12.56 -14.39
#